data_AF-A0A0C9R7J0-F1
#
_entry.id   AF-A0A0C9R7J0-F1
#
_cell.length_a   1.000
_cell.length_b   1.000
_cell.length_c   1.000
_cell.angle_alpha   90.00
_cell.angle_beta   90.00
_cell.angle_gamma   90.00
#
_symmetry.space_group_name_H-M   'P 1'
#
loop_
_entity.id
_entity.type
_entity.pdbx_description
1 polymer ?
#
loop_
_entity_poly.entity_id
_entity_poly.type
_entity_poly.pdbx_seq_one_letter_code
_entity_poly.pdbx_strand_id
1 'polypeptide(L)'
;MALLIHLLGICVLISLNCLAKQNCTVNHEWKKAREECEKEMDKTDDCFWNCVQGELGGLDDSGRPSLEKLSEAVAKVIKEPDVVEALRKSHEECISQFNDTMTPCEESKLLNVCSWGDAELQQALQGANYCVYNPANPS
;
A
#
# COMPACT_ATOMS: atom_id res chain seq x y z
N MET A 1 -48.04 -15.06 4.24
CA MET A 1 -47.07 -15.18 5.36
C MET A 1 -45.69 -15.68 4.92
N ALA A 2 -45.26 -15.47 3.67
CA ALA A 2 -43.95 -15.95 3.17
C ALA A 2 -42.96 -14.82 2.79
N LEU A 3 -43.42 -13.56 2.75
CA LEU A 3 -42.61 -12.42 2.28
C LEU A 3 -41.70 -11.83 3.37
N LEU A 4 -41.98 -12.06 4.65
CA LEU A 4 -41.22 -11.48 5.77
C LEU A 4 -39.91 -12.22 6.08
N ILE A 5 -39.78 -13.49 5.65
CA ILE A 5 -38.60 -14.31 5.95
C ILE A 5 -37.42 -14.00 5.00
N HIS A 6 -37.71 -13.56 3.77
CA HIS A 6 -36.64 -13.24 2.79
C HIS A 6 -35.94 -11.91 3.09
N LEU A 7 -36.63 -10.94 3.70
CA LEU A 7 -36.05 -9.65 4.07
C LEU A 7 -35.09 -9.76 5.27
N LEU A 8 -35.35 -10.67 6.20
CA LEU A 8 -34.45 -10.92 7.34
C LEU A 8 -33.14 -11.61 6.92
N GLY A 9 -33.19 -12.52 5.94
CA GLY A 9 -31.99 -13.22 5.44
C GLY A 9 -30.98 -12.30 4.75
N ILE A 10 -31.46 -11.26 4.05
CA ILE A 10 -30.60 -10.29 3.35
C ILE A 10 -29.93 -9.34 4.35
N CYS A 11 -30.64 -8.92 5.42
CA CYS A 11 -30.05 -8.06 6.46
C CYS A 11 -28.95 -8.76 7.26
N VAL A 12 -29.00 -10.09 7.44
CA VAL A 12 -27.94 -10.86 8.11
C VAL A 12 -26.68 -10.95 7.24
N LEU A 13 -26.82 -11.14 5.92
CA LEU A 13 -25.68 -11.18 5.01
C LEU A 13 -25.00 -9.80 4.83
N ILE A 14 -25.78 -8.72 4.83
CA ILE A 14 -25.23 -7.34 4.77
C ILE A 14 -24.54 -6.96 6.09
N SER A 15 -25.08 -7.39 7.25
CA SER A 15 -24.44 -7.13 8.55
C SER A 15 -23.20 -7.98 8.80
N LEU A 16 -23.10 -9.19 8.23
CA LEU A 16 -21.87 -9.99 8.24
C LEU A 16 -20.73 -9.34 7.42
N ASN A 17 -21.05 -8.66 6.31
CA ASN A 17 -20.06 -7.89 5.55
C ASN A 17 -19.60 -6.60 6.26
N CYS A 18 -20.42 -6.04 7.16
CA CYS A 18 -20.05 -4.85 7.94
C CYS A 18 -19.17 -5.16 9.17
N LEU A 19 -19.10 -6.42 9.62
CA LEU A 19 -18.33 -6.86 10.79
C LEU A 19 -16.93 -7.40 10.45
N ALA A 20 -16.55 -7.44 9.17
CA ALA A 20 -15.21 -7.87 8.73
C ALA A 20 -14.15 -6.76 8.72
N LYS A 21 -14.40 -5.63 9.40
CA LYS A 21 -13.36 -4.70 9.88
C LYS A 21 -13.00 -5.15 11.30
N GLN A 22 -11.81 -5.56 11.74
CA GLN A 22 -10.42 -5.35 11.34
C GLN A 22 -9.54 -6.36 12.11
N ASN A 23 -9.25 -7.54 11.56
CA ASN A 23 -8.17 -8.41 12.07
C ASN A 23 -7.14 -8.66 10.95
N CYS A 24 -6.74 -7.59 10.27
CA CYS A 24 -5.68 -7.63 9.27
C CYS A 24 -4.33 -7.31 9.93
N THR A 25 -3.26 -7.88 9.39
CA THR A 25 -1.89 -7.62 9.78
C THR A 25 -1.46 -6.27 9.22
N VAL A 26 -1.00 -5.37 10.08
CA VAL A 26 -0.28 -4.17 9.66
C VAL A 26 1.19 -4.51 9.55
N ASN A 27 1.84 -4.16 8.44
CA ASN A 27 3.29 -4.28 8.33
C ASN A 27 3.96 -3.30 9.32
N HIS A 28 4.66 -3.85 10.32
CA HIS A 28 5.26 -3.05 11.39
C HIS A 28 6.34 -2.08 10.88
N GLU A 29 7.19 -2.53 9.97
CA GLU A 29 8.28 -1.70 9.44
C GLU A 29 7.74 -0.57 8.57
N TRP A 30 6.76 -0.84 7.72
CA TRP A 30 6.07 0.20 6.95
C TRP A 30 5.37 1.21 7.86
N LYS A 31 4.68 0.74 8.90
CA LYS A 31 4.00 1.61 9.87
C LYS A 31 5.01 2.50 10.59
N LYS A 32 6.13 1.94 11.04
CA LYS A 32 7.19 2.67 11.73
C LYS A 32 7.80 3.73 10.82
N ALA A 33 8.16 3.39 9.58
CA ALA A 33 8.69 4.34 8.59
C ALA A 33 7.73 5.52 8.37
N ARG A 34 6.43 5.23 8.24
CA ARG A 34 5.39 6.26 8.13
C ARG A 34 5.34 7.16 9.37
N GLU A 35 5.30 6.57 10.57
CA GLU A 35 5.24 7.30 11.84
C GLU A 35 6.48 8.17 12.09
N GLU A 36 7.68 7.75 11.65
CA GLU A 36 8.88 8.58 11.73
C GLU A 36 8.77 9.80 10.82
N CYS A 37 8.39 9.62 9.55
CA CYS A 37 8.23 10.73 8.61
C CYS A 37 7.12 11.71 9.04
N GLU A 38 6.03 11.22 9.64
CA GLU A 38 4.95 12.06 10.19
C GLU A 38 5.41 13.00 11.31
N LYS A 39 6.55 12.74 11.97
CA LYS A 39 7.11 13.65 12.99
C LYS A 39 7.79 14.86 12.36
N GLU A 40 8.26 14.74 11.12
CA GLU A 40 9.08 15.75 10.46
C GLU A 40 8.32 16.54 9.40
N MET A 41 7.34 15.91 8.74
CA MET A 41 6.58 16.55 7.65
C MET A 41 5.13 16.07 7.56
N ASP A 42 4.28 16.90 6.97
CA ASP A 42 2.87 16.60 6.74
C ASP A 42 2.69 15.57 5.60
N LYS A 43 1.65 14.73 5.66
CA LYS A 43 1.34 13.74 4.61
C LYS A 43 1.02 14.35 3.25
N THR A 44 0.65 15.62 3.22
CA THR A 44 0.38 16.39 2.00
C THR A 44 1.64 16.95 1.36
N ASP A 45 2.78 16.93 2.06
CA ASP A 45 4.08 17.28 1.50
C ASP A 45 4.46 16.29 0.40
N ASP A 46 4.91 16.81 -0.74
CA ASP A 46 5.27 15.98 -1.90
C ASP A 46 6.42 15.02 -1.59
N CYS A 47 7.28 15.35 -0.63
CA CYS A 47 8.41 14.53 -0.20
C CYS A 47 8.08 13.54 0.91
N PHE A 48 6.86 13.53 1.46
CA PHE A 48 6.45 12.59 2.52
C PHE A 48 6.71 11.13 2.11
N TRP A 49 6.28 10.74 0.92
CA TRP A 49 6.48 9.37 0.44
C TRP A 49 7.94 9.07 0.11
N ASN A 50 8.74 10.08 -0.24
CA ASN A 50 10.18 9.89 -0.41
C ASN A 50 10.86 9.59 0.91
N CYS A 51 10.48 10.28 2.00
CA CYS A 51 10.95 9.97 3.35
C CYS A 51 10.61 8.51 3.72
N VAL A 52 9.36 8.09 3.53
CA VAL A 52 8.93 6.71 3.88
C VAL A 52 9.72 5.67 3.11
N GLN A 53 9.95 5.88 1.80
CA GLN A 53 10.77 4.97 1.00
C GLN A 53 12.24 4.97 1.46
N GLY A 54 12.76 6.13 1.87
CA GLY A 54 14.10 6.24 2.45
C GLY A 54 14.27 5.43 3.73
N GLU A 55 13.32 5.55 4.67
CA GLU A 55 13.30 4.78 5.92
C GLU A 55 13.25 3.25 5.68
N LEU A 56 12.60 2.82 4.60
CA LEU A 56 12.53 1.41 4.20
C LEU A 56 13.76 0.94 3.40
N GLY A 57 14.63 1.86 2.99
CA GLY A 57 15.78 1.58 2.12
C GLY A 57 15.42 1.33 0.66
N GLY A 58 14.28 1.87 0.20
CA GLY A 58 13.76 1.75 -1.16
C GLY A 58 14.33 2.77 -2.17
N LEU A 59 15.24 3.65 -1.73
CA LEU A 59 15.87 4.68 -2.56
C LEU A 59 17.29 4.27 -2.97
N ASP A 60 17.71 4.69 -4.16
CA ASP A 60 19.08 4.61 -4.63
C ASP A 60 19.98 5.72 -4.06
N ASP A 61 21.26 5.72 -4.45
CA ASP A 61 22.26 6.70 -3.97
C ASP A 61 21.95 8.15 -4.39
N SER A 62 21.05 8.35 -5.37
CA SER A 62 20.57 9.67 -5.78
C SER A 62 19.31 10.10 -5.02
N GLY A 63 18.81 9.25 -4.12
CA GLY A 63 17.58 9.47 -3.37
C GLY A 63 16.31 9.20 -4.17
N ARG A 64 16.41 8.46 -5.29
CA ARG A 64 15.28 8.12 -6.16
C ARG A 64 14.79 6.69 -5.94
N PRO A 65 13.48 6.41 -6.09
CA PRO A 65 13.00 5.04 -6.09
C PRO A 65 13.61 4.23 -7.24
N SER A 66 14.13 3.05 -6.94
CA SER A 66 14.61 2.12 -7.96
C SER A 66 14.02 0.73 -7.72
N LEU A 67 13.74 0.00 -8.80
CA LEU A 67 13.14 -1.33 -8.70
C LEU A 67 14.01 -2.29 -7.87
N GLU A 68 15.34 -2.18 -7.98
CA GLU A 68 16.29 -2.95 -7.19
C GLU A 68 16.10 -2.67 -5.69
N LYS A 69 16.20 -1.40 -5.27
CA LYS A 69 16.11 -1.02 -3.85
C LYS A 69 14.74 -1.30 -3.25
N LEU A 70 13.67 -1.03 -4.01
CA LEU A 70 12.32 -1.36 -3.58
C LEU A 70 12.14 -2.87 -3.42
N SER A 71 12.69 -3.69 -4.32
CA SER A 71 12.62 -5.15 -4.20
C SER A 71 13.39 -5.66 -2.97
N GLU A 72 14.58 -5.10 -2.70
CA GLU A 72 15.34 -5.38 -1.47
C GLU A 72 14.56 -5.00 -0.21
N ALA A 73 13.92 -3.83 -0.20
CA ALA A 73 13.10 -3.36 0.91
C ALA A 73 11.89 -4.28 1.15
N VAL A 74 11.15 -4.61 0.08
CA VAL A 74 10.00 -5.52 0.14
C VAL A 74 10.38 -6.89 0.69
N ALA A 75 11.48 -7.48 0.21
CA ALA A 75 11.94 -8.80 0.68
C ALA A 75 12.33 -8.81 2.17
N LYS A 76 12.74 -7.66 2.73
CA LYS A 76 13.04 -7.53 4.16
C LYS A 76 11.77 -7.53 5.00
N VAL A 77 10.73 -6.84 4.54
CA VAL A 77 9.53 -6.52 5.36
C VAL A 77 8.32 -7.41 5.09
N ILE A 78 8.23 -8.06 3.92
CA ILE A 78 7.15 -8.99 3.54
C ILE A 78 7.71 -10.41 3.46
N LYS A 79 6.95 -11.41 3.94
CA LYS A 79 7.38 -12.82 3.94
C LYS A 79 6.61 -13.69 2.95
N GLU A 80 5.46 -13.21 2.50
CA GLU A 80 4.53 -13.90 1.62
C GLU A 80 4.99 -13.73 0.16
N PRO A 81 5.43 -14.80 -0.52
CA PRO A 81 6.00 -14.71 -1.87
C PRO A 81 5.04 -14.09 -2.89
N ASP A 82 3.74 -14.38 -2.79
CA ASP A 82 2.73 -13.84 -3.69
C ASP A 82 2.58 -12.32 -3.53
N VAL A 83 2.72 -11.81 -2.31
CA VAL A 83 2.69 -10.36 -2.02
C VAL A 83 3.99 -9.71 -2.51
N VAL A 84 5.13 -10.36 -2.32
CA VAL A 84 6.43 -9.88 -2.83
C VAL A 84 6.40 -9.75 -4.35
N GLU A 85 5.90 -10.77 -5.05
CA GLU A 85 5.82 -10.74 -6.51
C GLU A 85 4.81 -9.70 -7.02
N ALA A 86 3.65 -9.59 -6.37
CA ALA A 86 2.67 -8.56 -6.72
C ALA A 86 3.23 -7.14 -6.51
N LEU A 87 3.94 -6.90 -5.39
CA LEU A 87 4.63 -5.63 -5.14
C LEU A 87 5.69 -5.35 -6.20
N ARG A 88 6.50 -6.37 -6.57
CA ARG A 88 7.56 -6.22 -7.58
C ARG A 88 6.98 -5.81 -8.93
N LYS A 89 5.94 -6.51 -9.42
CA LYS A 89 5.25 -6.16 -10.66
C LYS A 89 4.64 -4.76 -10.61
N SER A 90 3.93 -4.46 -9.52
CA SER A 90 3.31 -3.15 -9.33
C SER A 90 4.35 -2.03 -9.35
N HIS A 91 5.48 -2.19 -8.66
CA HIS A 91 6.57 -1.22 -8.70
C HIS A 91 7.18 -1.10 -10.10
N GLU A 92 7.38 -2.20 -10.82
CA GLU A 92 7.90 -2.18 -12.19
C GLU A 92 6.97 -1.39 -13.14
N GLU A 93 5.66 -1.62 -13.06
CA GLU A 93 4.66 -0.89 -13.83
C GLU A 93 4.59 0.59 -13.45
N CYS A 94 4.65 0.92 -12.15
CA CYS A 94 4.59 2.30 -11.68
C CYS A 94 5.86 3.09 -12.01
N ILE A 95 7.04 2.47 -11.91
CA ILE A 95 8.31 3.09 -12.29
C ILE A 95 8.34 3.37 -13.80
N SER A 96 7.71 2.52 -14.63
CA SER A 96 7.64 2.76 -16.07
C SER A 96 6.93 4.07 -16.46
N GLN A 97 6.20 4.69 -15.53
CA GLN A 97 5.51 5.97 -15.71
C GLN A 97 6.39 7.18 -15.33
N PHE A 98 7.58 6.95 -14.77
CA PHE A 98 8.51 8.03 -14.44
C PHE A 98 9.01 8.70 -15.72
N ASN A 99 9.34 9.98 -15.61
CA ASN A 99 9.96 10.72 -16.70
C ASN A 99 11.08 11.62 -16.18
N ASP A 100 12.01 11.99 -17.06
CA ASP A 100 13.24 12.72 -16.72
C ASP A 100 13.02 14.11 -16.10
N THR A 101 11.79 14.64 -16.14
CA THR A 101 11.46 15.94 -15.53
C THR A 101 10.98 15.83 -14.08
N MET A 102 10.70 14.61 -13.61
CA MET A 102 10.23 14.37 -12.25
C MET A 102 11.37 14.47 -11.23
N THR A 103 11.07 15.12 -10.13
CA THR A 103 11.89 15.11 -8.92
C THR A 103 11.73 13.78 -8.17
N PRO A 104 12.69 13.40 -7.30
CA PRO A 104 12.57 12.18 -6.49
C PRO A 104 11.29 12.13 -5.63
N CYS A 105 10.83 13.29 -5.14
CA CYS A 105 9.60 13.39 -4.37
C CYS A 105 8.35 13.11 -5.22
N GLU A 106 8.29 13.66 -6.43
CA GLU A 106 7.20 13.39 -7.37
C GLU A 106 7.18 11.91 -7.79
N GLU A 107 8.34 11.30 -8.03
CA GLU A 107 8.46 9.87 -8.34
C GLU A 107 7.95 9.00 -7.19
N SER A 108 8.37 9.29 -5.96
CA SER A 108 7.91 8.56 -4.76
C SER A 108 6.41 8.71 -4.52
N LYS A 109 5.86 9.91 -4.74
CA LYS A 109 4.42 10.16 -4.63
C LYS A 109 3.63 9.41 -5.69
N LEU A 110 4.08 9.44 -6.95
CA LEU A 110 3.46 8.70 -8.04
C LEU A 110 3.51 7.19 -7.77
N LEU A 111 4.67 6.67 -7.39
CA LEU A 111 4.86 5.26 -7.03
C LEU A 111 3.86 4.83 -5.96
N ASN A 112 3.75 5.58 -4.86
CA ASN A 112 2.81 5.24 -3.79
C ASN A 112 1.35 5.24 -4.29
N VAL A 113 0.92 6.29 -5.00
CA VAL A 113 -0.46 6.38 -5.51
C VAL A 113 -0.75 5.26 -6.52
N CYS A 114 0.18 5.00 -7.42
CA CYS A 114 0.06 3.98 -8.45
C CYS A 114 -0.01 2.58 -7.84
N SER A 115 0.93 2.21 -6.96
CA SER A 115 0.96 0.87 -6.38
C SER A 115 -0.24 0.59 -5.49
N TRP A 116 -0.69 1.54 -4.67
CA TRP A 116 -1.91 1.32 -3.89
C TRP A 116 -3.19 1.34 -4.75
N GLY A 117 -3.13 1.78 -6.00
CA GLY A 117 -4.20 1.65 -6.99
C GLY A 117 -4.23 0.31 -7.72
N ASP A 118 -3.20 -0.52 -7.57
CA ASP A 118 -3.05 -1.79 -8.28
C ASP A 118 -3.96 -2.88 -7.71
N ALA A 119 -4.84 -3.43 -8.56
CA ALA A 119 -5.82 -4.43 -8.16
C ALA A 119 -5.20 -5.81 -7.85
N GLU A 120 -4.13 -6.21 -8.54
CA GLU A 120 -3.43 -7.48 -8.27
C GLU A 120 -2.71 -7.40 -6.93
N LEU A 121 -2.04 -6.27 -6.65
CA LEU A 121 -1.42 -6.03 -5.35
C LEU A 121 -2.44 -6.00 -4.21
N GLN A 122 -3.57 -5.29 -4.38
CA GLN A 122 -4.62 -5.27 -3.36
C GLN A 122 -5.17 -6.67 -3.07
N GLN A 123 -5.37 -7.49 -4.10
CA GLN A 123 -5.83 -8.88 -3.94
C GLN A 123 -4.80 -9.75 -3.22
N ALA A 124 -3.53 -9.63 -3.57
CA ALA A 124 -2.44 -10.36 -2.90
C ALA A 124 -2.35 -10.00 -1.41
N LEU A 125 -2.40 -8.70 -1.08
CA LEU A 125 -2.41 -8.21 0.30
C LEU A 125 -3.62 -8.74 1.08
N GLN A 126 -4.82 -8.72 0.50
CA GLN A 126 -6.02 -9.27 1.13
C GLN A 126 -5.91 -10.78 1.35
N GLY A 127 -5.43 -11.53 0.35
CA GLY A 127 -5.23 -12.97 0.44
C GLY A 127 -4.23 -13.37 1.53
N ALA A 128 -3.21 -12.52 1.76
CA ALA A 128 -2.23 -12.67 2.83
C ALA A 128 -2.66 -12.03 4.17
N ASN A 129 -3.92 -11.57 4.28
CA ASN A 129 -4.47 -10.91 5.48
C ASN A 129 -3.73 -9.63 5.89
N TYR A 130 -3.11 -8.89 4.97
CA TYR A 130 -2.58 -7.55 5.25
C TYR A 130 -3.68 -6.50 5.20
N CYS A 131 -3.51 -5.43 6.00
CA CYS A 131 -4.37 -4.26 5.89
C CYS A 131 -4.10 -3.54 4.57
N VAL A 132 -5.12 -3.44 3.71
CA VAL A 132 -5.03 -2.66 2.48
C VAL A 132 -5.33 -1.21 2.78
N TYR A 133 -4.34 -0.35 2.53
CA TYR A 133 -4.48 1.09 2.61
C TYR A 133 -5.21 1.61 1.37
N ASN A 134 -6.21 2.47 1.57
CA ASN A 134 -6.85 3.18 0.48
C ASN A 134 -6.33 4.62 0.44
N PRO A 135 -5.55 5.03 -0.58
CA PRO A 135 -5.02 6.39 -0.68
C PRO A 135 -6.12 7.46 -0.81
N ALA A 136 -7.34 7.10 -1.22
CA ALA A 136 -8.49 8.00 -1.22
C ALA A 136 -9.12 8.21 0.17
N ASN A 137 -8.73 7.42 1.18
CA ASN A 137 -9.21 7.56 2.56
C ASN A 137 -8.10 7.23 3.56
N PRO A 138 -7.14 8.15 3.77
CA PRO A 138 -5.98 7.95 4.62
C PRO A 138 -6.42 7.92 6.10
N SER A 139 -6.82 6.74 6.58
CA SER A 139 -7.06 6.53 8.02
C SER A 139 -5.74 6.34 8.77
#